data_AF-A0A7J4K3K5-F1
#
_entry.id   AF-A0A7J4K3K5-F1
#
_cell.length_a   1.000
_cell.length_b   1.000
_cell.length_c   1.000
_cell.angle_alpha   90.00
_cell.angle_beta   90.00
_cell.angle_gamma   90.00
#
_symmetry.space_group_name_H-M   'P 1'
#
loop_
_entity.id
_entity.type
_entity.pdbx_description
1 polymer ?
#
loop_
_entity_poly.entity_id
_entity_poly.type
_entity_poly.pdbx_seq_one_letter_code
_entity_poly.pdbx_strand_id
1 'polypeptide(L)'
;MRPSKKIAEIIAAQRAEEERRRKGDTSIFSDNQEDTMERPQPPATAQQSSIITPNTDEVTRHINQKPIYSTRSYEQDQHDRWTPLNERPTYASEYHRLRAAEREKKQRIAEERERAIAEHIRAQNKRQLNRGCLTIAGYILALATWNGYTNNPVKFNSDNIKQKTATSAQWAGDLESKLKSAPNVPKLPDVIETKYGPLKTKDIPFEGDFVIHTERYSLIKDEDSWPEQAIGFAGSISSRIFFWDSRIGHGTDSRGAKRVLAMLENDKSIDGLTVRLNHNRALYDLYRIFSDPALKERNNWLARAAIGIPMAVKDELWAGLFRGAYYNPMSKTAVSYADIDAITFHEVGHGKDFSRFDQDWVYSLSRMIPPVMLYQEAKASIYAKEMLAPEENFQFYRFLLPAFGTYLLVTYGATKRFVKRRILGIRDEQASDI
;
A
#
# COMPACT_ATOMS: atom_id res chain seq x y z
N MET A 1 41.83 -32.58 2.37
CA MET A 1 41.08 -33.24 3.46
C MET A 1 39.93 -34.03 2.85
N ARG A 2 39.83 -35.35 3.09
CA ARG A 2 38.67 -36.13 2.64
C ARG A 2 37.49 -35.80 3.58
N PRO A 3 36.29 -35.50 3.05
CA PRO A 3 35.12 -35.27 3.90
C PRO A 3 34.85 -36.53 4.74
N SER A 4 34.38 -36.33 5.97
CA SER A 4 34.01 -37.45 6.84
C SER A 4 32.95 -38.30 6.14
N LYS A 5 32.97 -39.62 6.38
CA LYS A 5 32.04 -40.58 5.76
C LYS A 5 30.58 -40.13 5.82
N LYS A 6 30.19 -39.48 6.93
CA LYS A 6 28.86 -38.93 7.17
C LYS A 6 28.50 -37.77 6.23
N ILE A 7 29.46 -36.90 5.89
CA ILE A 7 29.24 -35.81 4.93
C ILE A 7 29.12 -36.36 3.51
N ALA A 8 29.90 -37.39 3.16
CA ALA A 8 29.79 -38.05 1.86
C ALA A 8 28.43 -38.73 1.67
N GLU A 9 27.89 -39.37 2.72
CA GLU A 9 26.55 -39.98 2.72
C GLU A 9 25.43 -38.95 2.54
N ILE A 10 25.52 -37.79 3.21
CA ILE A 10 24.53 -36.70 3.06
C ILE A 10 24.55 -36.12 1.65
N ILE A 11 25.75 -35.88 1.09
CA ILE A 11 25.89 -35.35 -0.28
C ILE A 11 25.37 -36.38 -1.31
N ALA A 12 25.60 -37.67 -1.08
CA ALA A 12 25.07 -38.73 -1.95
C ALA A 12 23.54 -38.81 -1.89
N ALA A 13 22.94 -38.69 -0.70
CA ALA A 13 21.49 -38.67 -0.53
C ALA A 13 20.83 -37.46 -1.19
N GLN A 14 21.44 -36.27 -1.09
CA GLN A 14 20.94 -35.06 -1.73
C GLN A 14 20.99 -35.14 -3.27
N ARG A 15 22.08 -35.69 -3.83
CA ARG A 15 22.19 -35.90 -5.28
C ARG A 15 21.18 -36.92 -5.81
N ALA A 16 20.93 -38.00 -5.06
CA ALA A 16 19.93 -38.99 -5.44
C ALA A 16 18.51 -38.40 -5.46
N GLU A 17 18.19 -37.51 -4.51
CA GLU A 17 16.91 -36.80 -4.43
C GLU A 17 16.75 -35.77 -5.57
N GLU A 18 17.80 -35.00 -5.89
CA GLU A 18 17.79 -34.09 -7.05
C GLU A 18 17.64 -34.84 -8.37
N GLU A 19 18.27 -36.00 -8.52
CA GLU A 19 18.17 -36.80 -9.74
C GLU A 19 16.76 -37.42 -9.90
N ARG A 20 16.11 -37.81 -8.79
CA ARG A 20 14.69 -38.23 -8.79
C ARG A 20 13.76 -37.10 -9.19
N ARG A 21 13.95 -35.90 -8.62
CA ARG A 21 13.18 -34.70 -8.99
C ARG A 21 13.36 -34.32 -10.46
N ARG A 22 14.58 -34.44 -10.99
CA ARG A 22 14.88 -34.18 -12.40
C ARG A 22 14.23 -35.19 -13.35
N LYS A 23 14.05 -36.44 -12.92
CA LYS A 23 13.41 -37.50 -13.72
C LYS A 23 11.87 -37.45 -13.69
N GLY A 24 11.27 -36.51 -12.95
CA GLY A 24 9.82 -36.32 -12.91
C GLY A 24 9.07 -37.51 -12.31
N ASP A 25 9.75 -38.32 -11.49
CA ASP A 25 9.17 -39.52 -10.90
C ASP A 25 8.33 -39.14 -9.67
N THR A 26 7.05 -38.83 -9.90
CA THR A 26 6.07 -38.49 -8.86
C THR A 26 5.28 -39.71 -8.36
N SER A 27 5.78 -40.93 -8.57
CA SER A 27 5.04 -42.19 -8.37
C SER A 27 4.84 -42.65 -6.90
N ILE A 28 5.09 -41.81 -5.88
CA ILE A 28 4.94 -42.18 -4.45
C ILE A 28 3.80 -41.41 -3.75
N PHE A 29 2.85 -40.83 -4.51
CA PHE A 29 1.60 -40.32 -3.93
C PHE A 29 0.37 -40.86 -4.69
N SER A 30 0.26 -42.18 -4.77
CA SER A 30 -1.04 -42.84 -4.89
C SER A 30 -0.94 -44.23 -4.26
N ASP A 31 -1.12 -44.31 -2.95
CA ASP A 31 -1.72 -45.50 -2.35
C ASP A 31 -2.49 -45.09 -1.10
N ASN A 32 -3.81 -45.16 -1.23
CA ASN A 32 -4.75 -45.15 -0.12
C ASN A 32 -4.55 -46.46 0.65
N GLN A 33 -3.89 -46.38 1.81
CA GLN A 33 -4.09 -47.36 2.87
C GLN A 33 -4.86 -46.68 4.00
N GLU A 34 -6.14 -47.01 4.08
CA GLU A 34 -6.93 -46.88 5.31
C GLU A 34 -6.29 -47.80 6.34
N ASP A 35 -5.53 -47.23 7.28
CA ASP A 35 -5.07 -47.93 8.46
C ASP A 35 -5.72 -47.28 9.70
N THR A 36 -6.60 -48.04 10.32
CA THR A 36 -7.32 -47.71 11.54
C THR A 36 -6.35 -47.58 12.70
N MET A 37 -5.93 -46.35 13.04
CA MET A 37 -5.32 -46.08 14.33
C MET A 37 -6.39 -45.68 15.36
N GLU A 38 -6.54 -46.53 16.37
CA GLU A 38 -7.29 -46.26 17.59
C GLU A 38 -6.83 -44.94 18.23
N ARG A 39 -7.78 -44.05 18.51
CA ARG A 39 -7.54 -42.84 19.30
C ARG A 39 -7.34 -43.22 20.77
N PRO A 40 -6.26 -42.77 21.43
CA PRO A 40 -6.19 -42.85 22.88
C PRO A 40 -7.23 -41.90 23.51
N GLN A 41 -7.97 -42.44 24.48
CA GLN A 41 -8.92 -41.71 25.33
C GLN A 41 -8.23 -40.56 26.06
N PRO A 42 -8.82 -39.35 26.11
CA PRO A 42 -8.33 -38.27 26.96
C PRO A 42 -8.65 -38.56 28.45
N PRO A 43 -7.73 -38.27 29.39
CA PRO A 43 -8.00 -38.44 30.81
C PRO A 43 -9.03 -37.42 31.31
N ALA A 44 -9.82 -37.88 32.28
CA ALA A 44 -10.95 -37.21 32.88
C ALA A 44 -10.59 -35.94 33.68
N THR A 45 -11.39 -34.90 33.42
CA THR A 45 -11.95 -33.89 34.35
C THR A 45 -11.05 -33.31 35.47
N ALA A 46 -10.77 -32.00 35.36
CA ALA A 46 -10.53 -31.14 36.53
C ALA A 46 -11.09 -29.72 36.31
N GLN A 47 -12.18 -29.44 37.05
CA GLN A 47 -12.59 -28.18 37.67
C GLN A 47 -12.71 -26.89 36.83
N GLN A 48 -13.99 -26.58 36.55
CA GLN A 48 -14.50 -25.27 36.15
C GLN A 48 -14.19 -24.20 37.22
N SER A 49 -13.56 -23.10 36.80
CA SER A 49 -13.57 -21.83 37.53
C SER A 49 -14.56 -20.88 36.88
N SER A 50 -15.39 -20.28 37.72
CA SER A 50 -16.51 -19.40 37.41
C SER A 50 -16.05 -18.10 36.74
N ILE A 51 -16.47 -17.88 35.50
CA ILE A 51 -16.41 -16.57 34.84
C ILE A 51 -17.72 -15.83 35.13
N ILE A 52 -17.57 -14.67 35.76
CA ILE A 52 -18.60 -13.68 36.04
C ILE A 52 -19.01 -13.04 34.71
N THR A 53 -20.27 -13.20 34.31
CA THR A 53 -20.89 -12.47 33.21
C THR A 53 -21.48 -11.15 33.71
N PRO A 54 -21.26 -10.01 33.03
CA PRO A 54 -21.99 -8.79 33.30
C PRO A 54 -23.41 -8.85 32.74
N ASN A 55 -24.30 -8.26 33.53
CA ASN A 55 -25.73 -8.08 33.37
C ASN A 55 -26.12 -7.37 32.05
N THR A 56 -26.96 -8.01 31.24
CA THR A 56 -27.58 -7.41 30.04
C THR A 56 -29.06 -7.18 30.27
N ASP A 57 -29.37 -6.21 31.11
CA ASP A 57 -30.72 -5.65 31.28
C ASP A 57 -30.66 -4.16 30.93
N GLU A 58 -30.78 -3.83 29.65
CA GLU A 58 -31.26 -2.55 29.07
C GLU A 58 -30.84 -2.47 27.60
N VAL A 59 -31.61 -3.04 26.67
CA VAL A 59 -31.93 -2.46 25.34
C VAL A 59 -33.03 -3.33 24.70
N THR A 60 -34.26 -3.22 25.20
CA THR A 60 -35.44 -3.73 24.49
C THR A 60 -36.60 -2.74 24.61
N ARG A 61 -36.46 -1.58 23.94
CA ARG A 61 -37.60 -0.74 23.57
C ARG A 61 -37.37 -0.17 22.17
N HIS A 62 -37.85 -0.89 21.16
CA HIS A 62 -38.48 -0.33 19.95
C HIS A 62 -38.95 -1.45 19.04
N ILE A 63 -40.13 -2.00 19.33
CA ILE A 63 -40.98 -2.66 18.34
C ILE A 63 -42.37 -2.04 18.45
N ASN A 64 -42.75 -1.23 17.45
CA ASN A 64 -44.08 -1.18 16.84
C ASN A 64 -44.24 0.12 16.03
N GLN A 65 -43.86 0.08 14.76
CA GLN A 65 -44.47 0.95 13.75
C GLN A 65 -45.04 0.05 12.65
N LYS A 66 -46.37 0.01 12.57
CA LYS A 66 -47.11 -0.68 11.52
C LYS A 66 -46.88 0.04 10.17
N PRO A 67 -46.83 -0.67 9.04
CA PRO A 67 -46.74 -0.02 7.74
C PRO A 67 -48.05 0.75 7.45
N ILE A 68 -47.89 2.02 7.11
CA ILE A 68 -48.96 2.86 6.58
C ILE A 68 -49.21 2.41 5.14
N TYR A 69 -50.32 1.72 4.90
CA TYR A 69 -50.79 1.44 3.54
C TYR A 69 -51.30 2.74 2.92
N SER A 70 -50.76 3.12 1.74
CA SER A 70 -51.25 4.28 1.00
C SER A 70 -52.68 4.02 0.52
N THR A 71 -53.60 4.91 0.87
CA THR A 71 -54.97 4.91 0.35
C THR A 71 -54.96 5.29 -1.13
N ARG A 72 -54.99 4.28 -2.01
CA ARG A 72 -55.37 4.46 -3.41
C ARG A 72 -56.82 4.95 -3.45
N SER A 73 -57.12 6.01 -4.20
CA SER A 73 -58.47 6.56 -4.27
C SER A 73 -59.43 5.59 -4.96
N TYR A 74 -60.65 5.49 -4.44
CA TYR A 74 -61.72 4.61 -4.95
C TYR A 74 -62.07 4.88 -6.43
N GLU A 75 -61.76 6.08 -6.94
CA GLU A 75 -61.97 6.48 -8.34
C GLU A 75 -60.98 5.81 -9.30
N GLN A 76 -59.77 5.47 -8.84
CA GLN A 76 -58.76 4.83 -9.68
C GLN A 76 -59.06 3.34 -9.91
N ASP A 77 -59.68 2.68 -8.93
CA ASP A 77 -60.17 1.29 -9.05
C ASP A 77 -61.40 1.14 -9.97
N GLN A 78 -62.17 2.21 -10.18
CA GLN A 78 -63.30 2.20 -11.12
C GLN A 78 -62.83 2.33 -12.57
N HIS A 79 -61.75 3.08 -12.82
CA HIS A 79 -61.22 3.27 -14.17
C HIS A 79 -60.53 2.01 -14.70
N ASP A 80 -59.82 1.28 -13.84
CA ASP A 80 -59.17 0.00 -14.15
C ASP A 80 -60.16 -1.17 -14.35
N ARG A 81 -61.47 -0.96 -14.12
CA ARG A 81 -62.47 -2.02 -14.29
C ARG A 81 -62.98 -2.18 -15.72
N TRP A 82 -62.77 -1.17 -16.57
CA TRP A 82 -63.32 -1.12 -17.93
C TRP A 82 -62.29 -1.15 -19.06
N THR A 83 -60.99 -1.19 -18.75
CA THR A 83 -59.93 -1.40 -19.75
C THR A 83 -59.86 -2.87 -20.19
N PRO A 84 -59.97 -3.16 -21.51
CA PRO A 84 -59.81 -4.50 -22.06
C PRO A 84 -58.48 -5.14 -21.60
N LEU A 85 -58.51 -6.42 -21.21
CA LEU A 85 -57.36 -7.15 -20.64
C LEU A 85 -56.11 -7.16 -21.54
N ASN A 86 -56.31 -6.98 -22.84
CA ASN A 86 -55.31 -6.92 -23.90
C ASN A 86 -54.58 -5.57 -24.00
N GLU A 87 -55.01 -4.54 -23.27
CA GLU A 87 -54.38 -3.21 -23.26
C GLU A 87 -53.69 -2.86 -21.92
N ARG A 88 -53.78 -3.73 -20.92
CA ARG A 88 -53.13 -3.49 -19.62
C ARG A 88 -51.64 -3.78 -19.75
N PRO A 89 -50.75 -2.80 -19.53
CA PRO A 89 -49.33 -3.12 -19.35
C PRO A 89 -49.23 -4.14 -18.23
N THR A 90 -48.55 -5.26 -18.48
CA THR A 90 -48.38 -6.27 -17.43
C THR A 90 -47.70 -5.60 -16.25
N TYR A 91 -48.16 -5.88 -15.03
CA TYR A 91 -47.64 -5.28 -13.79
C TYR A 91 -46.09 -5.35 -13.71
N ALA A 92 -45.51 -6.40 -14.30
CA ALA A 92 -44.08 -6.56 -14.48
C ALA A 92 -43.43 -5.45 -15.35
N SER A 93 -44.03 -5.07 -16.48
CA SER A 93 -43.52 -4.04 -17.38
C SER A 93 -43.52 -2.65 -16.73
N GLU A 94 -44.55 -2.33 -15.94
CA GLU A 94 -44.66 -1.06 -15.23
C GLU A 94 -43.67 -1.00 -14.05
N TYR A 95 -43.53 -2.09 -13.30
CA TYR A 95 -42.52 -2.21 -12.25
C TYR A 95 -41.09 -2.01 -12.78
N HIS A 96 -40.75 -2.61 -13.93
CA HIS A 96 -39.45 -2.44 -14.56
C HIS A 96 -39.22 -1.00 -15.04
N ARG A 97 -40.24 -0.33 -15.58
CA ARG A 97 -40.15 1.10 -15.96
C ARG A 97 -39.91 1.98 -14.74
N LEU A 98 -40.63 1.77 -13.64
CA LEU A 98 -40.45 2.55 -12.41
C LEU A 98 -39.05 2.35 -11.80
N ARG A 99 -38.55 1.10 -11.75
CA ARG A 99 -37.17 0.80 -11.32
C ARG A 99 -36.11 1.40 -12.24
N ALA A 100 -36.36 1.50 -13.55
CA ALA A 100 -35.44 2.15 -14.49
C ALA A 100 -35.41 3.67 -14.26
N ALA A 101 -36.59 4.31 -14.12
CA ALA A 101 -36.70 5.73 -13.82
C ALA A 101 -36.08 6.11 -12.46
N GLU A 102 -36.23 5.27 -11.44
CA GLU A 102 -35.59 5.49 -10.13
C GLU A 102 -34.06 5.41 -10.23
N ARG A 103 -33.53 4.47 -11.02
CA ARG A 103 -32.08 4.35 -11.27
C ARG A 103 -31.54 5.56 -12.01
N GLU A 104 -32.22 6.01 -13.06
CA GLU A 104 -31.85 7.21 -13.82
C GLU A 104 -31.89 8.47 -12.94
N LYS A 105 -32.88 8.59 -12.05
CA LYS A 105 -32.96 9.68 -11.08
C LYS A 105 -31.79 9.67 -10.09
N LYS A 106 -31.44 8.50 -9.54
CA LYS A 106 -30.28 8.35 -8.64
C LYS A 106 -28.97 8.69 -9.36
N GLN A 107 -28.84 8.28 -10.61
CA GLN A 107 -27.67 8.59 -11.44
C GLN A 107 -27.54 10.10 -11.70
N ARG A 108 -28.64 10.78 -12.06
CA ARG A 108 -28.64 12.25 -12.22
C ARG A 108 -28.22 12.98 -10.94
N ILE A 109 -28.74 12.56 -9.78
CA ILE A 109 -28.37 13.17 -8.48
C ILE A 109 -26.88 12.94 -8.17
N ALA A 110 -26.33 11.77 -8.49
CA ALA A 110 -24.91 11.48 -8.32
C ALA A 110 -24.04 12.37 -9.22
N GLU A 111 -24.39 12.48 -10.51
CA GLU A 111 -23.70 13.34 -11.47
C GLU A 111 -23.75 14.83 -11.08
N GLU A 112 -24.89 15.30 -10.56
CA GLU A 112 -25.02 16.68 -10.05
C GLU A 112 -24.15 16.93 -8.82
N ARG A 113 -24.08 15.97 -7.88
CA ARG A 113 -23.19 16.05 -6.71
C ARG A 113 -21.72 16.07 -7.13
N GLU A 114 -21.32 15.23 -8.08
CA GLU A 114 -19.96 15.22 -8.62
C GLU A 114 -19.59 16.54 -9.29
N ARG A 115 -20.50 17.12 -10.10
CA ARG A 115 -20.30 18.45 -10.68
C ARG A 115 -20.15 19.54 -9.62
N ALA A 116 -21.00 19.54 -8.59
CA ALA A 116 -20.93 20.51 -7.50
C ALA A 116 -19.61 20.41 -6.70
N ILE A 117 -19.15 19.19 -6.42
CA ILE A 117 -17.86 18.93 -5.76
C ILE A 117 -16.70 19.40 -6.65
N ALA A 118 -16.74 19.10 -7.95
CA ALA A 118 -15.71 19.52 -8.90
C ALA A 118 -15.63 21.04 -9.01
N GLU A 119 -16.77 21.75 -9.04
CA GLU A 119 -16.81 23.22 -9.04
C GLU A 119 -16.28 23.81 -7.73
N HIS A 120 -16.66 23.24 -6.58
CA HIS A 120 -16.14 23.67 -5.28
C HIS A 120 -14.61 23.51 -5.18
N ILE A 121 -14.09 22.36 -5.63
CA ILE A 121 -12.65 22.09 -5.67
C ILE A 121 -11.95 23.08 -6.61
N ARG A 122 -12.49 23.36 -7.80
CA ARG A 122 -11.95 24.37 -8.72
C ARG A 122 -11.90 25.76 -8.06
N ALA A 123 -12.96 26.15 -7.37
CA ALA A 123 -13.05 27.44 -6.66
C ALA A 123 -12.04 27.54 -5.50
N GLN A 124 -11.86 26.47 -4.72
CA GLN A 124 -10.87 26.43 -3.64
C GLN A 124 -9.43 26.42 -4.17
N ASN A 125 -9.14 25.64 -5.20
CA ASN A 125 -7.81 25.59 -5.83
C ASN A 125 -7.41 26.96 -6.38
N LYS A 126 -8.34 27.70 -7.01
CA LYS A 126 -8.09 29.07 -7.49
C LYS A 126 -7.72 30.04 -6.35
N ARG A 127 -8.26 29.86 -5.14
CA ARG A 127 -7.95 30.68 -3.96
C ARG A 127 -6.63 30.26 -3.28
N GLN A 128 -6.29 28.98 -3.31
CA GLN A 128 -5.10 28.40 -2.68
C GLN A 128 -3.83 28.58 -3.52
N LEU A 129 -3.92 28.55 -4.85
CA LEU A 129 -2.79 28.75 -5.77
C LEU A 129 -2.09 30.09 -5.54
N ASN A 130 -2.86 31.14 -5.19
CA ASN A 130 -2.31 32.47 -4.90
C ASN A 130 -1.61 32.57 -3.53
N ARG A 131 -1.85 31.63 -2.60
CA ARG A 131 -1.26 31.64 -1.25
C ARG A 131 -0.12 30.63 -1.10
N GLY A 132 -0.18 29.46 -1.74
CA GLY A 132 0.81 28.39 -1.59
C GLY A 132 2.18 28.68 -2.23
N CYS A 133 2.20 29.49 -3.29
CA CYS A 133 3.42 29.80 -4.04
C CYS A 133 4.41 30.69 -3.27
N LEU A 134 3.92 31.41 -2.24
CA LEU A 134 4.74 32.18 -1.31
C LEU A 134 5.53 31.27 -0.34
N THR A 135 4.98 30.11 0.01
CA THR A 135 5.55 29.21 1.03
C THR A 135 6.59 28.24 0.46
N ILE A 136 6.36 27.73 -0.76
CA ILE A 136 7.26 26.77 -1.43
C ILE A 136 8.61 27.43 -1.78
N ALA A 137 8.59 28.69 -2.24
CA ALA A 137 9.80 29.46 -2.50
C ALA A 137 10.66 29.66 -1.24
N GLY A 138 10.03 29.84 -0.08
CA GLY A 138 10.71 29.97 1.20
C GLY A 138 11.36 28.66 1.66
N TYR A 139 10.70 27.53 1.45
CA TYR A 139 11.19 26.22 1.90
C TYR A 139 12.36 25.68 1.06
N ILE A 140 12.32 25.85 -0.27
CA ILE A 140 13.45 25.50 -1.15
C ILE A 140 14.69 26.33 -0.80
N LEU A 141 14.49 27.62 -0.47
CA LEU A 141 15.58 28.49 -0.05
C LEU A 141 16.15 28.08 1.33
N ALA A 142 15.29 27.67 2.27
CA ALA A 142 15.70 27.20 3.60
C ALA A 142 16.51 25.89 3.53
N LEU A 143 16.10 24.95 2.66
CA LEU A 143 16.84 23.71 2.43
C LEU A 143 18.20 23.95 1.75
N ALA A 144 18.28 24.90 0.82
CA ALA A 144 19.54 25.31 0.21
C ALA A 144 20.50 25.92 1.24
N THR A 145 19.99 26.67 2.23
CA THR A 145 20.79 27.21 3.33
C THR A 145 21.17 26.17 4.39
N TRP A 146 20.32 25.15 4.63
CA TRP A 146 20.58 24.11 5.63
C TRP A 146 21.67 23.12 5.19
N ASN A 147 21.80 22.84 3.90
CA ASN A 147 22.82 21.92 3.35
C ASN A 147 24.24 22.52 3.21
N GLY A 148 24.53 23.64 3.89
CA GLY A 148 25.91 24.15 3.99
C GLY A 148 26.53 24.67 2.69
N TYR A 149 25.73 24.90 1.64
CA TYR A 149 26.26 25.27 0.33
C TYR A 149 26.63 26.75 0.17
N THR A 150 26.38 27.61 1.16
CA THR A 150 26.82 29.01 1.11
C THR A 150 27.28 29.51 2.48
N ASN A 151 28.59 29.74 2.64
CA ASN A 151 29.17 30.47 3.78
C ASN A 151 28.90 31.99 3.73
N ASN A 152 28.04 32.46 2.82
CA ASN A 152 27.68 33.88 2.72
C ASN A 152 26.26 34.11 3.25
N PRO A 153 26.06 34.98 4.25
CA PRO A 153 24.73 35.38 4.68
C PRO A 153 24.03 36.11 3.53
N VAL A 154 23.02 35.46 2.95
CA VAL A 154 22.17 36.07 1.93
C VAL A 154 21.39 37.20 2.58
N LYS A 155 21.69 38.46 2.24
CA LYS A 155 20.89 39.62 2.68
C LYS A 155 19.52 39.55 2.02
N PHE A 156 18.48 39.38 2.84
CA PHE A 156 17.10 39.33 2.37
C PHE A 156 16.57 40.74 2.11
N ASN A 157 16.29 41.06 0.85
CA ASN A 157 15.45 42.19 0.46
C ASN A 157 14.02 41.68 0.22
N SER A 158 13.01 42.30 0.86
CA SER A 158 11.58 41.96 0.72
C SER A 158 11.09 41.97 -0.73
N ASP A 159 11.72 42.78 -1.60
CA ASP A 159 11.33 42.88 -3.01
C ASP A 159 11.73 41.64 -3.82
N ASN A 160 12.84 40.98 -3.45
CA ASN A 160 13.27 39.72 -4.05
C ASN A 160 12.33 38.55 -3.69
N ILE A 161 11.67 38.60 -2.52
CA ILE A 161 10.71 37.56 -2.12
C ILE A 161 9.43 37.67 -2.94
N LYS A 162 8.92 38.89 -3.17
CA LYS A 162 7.72 39.10 -4.00
C LYS A 162 7.96 38.69 -5.46
N GLN A 163 9.14 39.00 -6.01
CA GLN A 163 9.47 38.63 -7.39
C GLN A 163 9.60 37.11 -7.56
N LYS A 164 10.30 36.41 -6.63
CA LYS A 164 10.48 34.96 -6.67
C LYS A 164 9.19 34.15 -6.45
N THR A 165 8.24 34.69 -5.70
CA THR A 165 6.99 34.01 -5.37
C THR A 165 5.97 34.13 -6.50
N ALA A 166 6.00 35.23 -7.26
CA ALA A 166 5.33 35.32 -8.56
C ALA A 166 5.89 34.28 -9.56
N THR A 167 7.22 34.07 -9.58
CA THR A 167 7.85 33.06 -10.44
C THR A 167 7.48 31.63 -10.03
N SER A 168 7.28 31.38 -8.72
CA SER A 168 6.93 30.06 -8.19
C SER A 168 5.49 29.66 -8.54
N ALA A 169 4.55 30.62 -8.52
CA ALA A 169 3.18 30.40 -8.94
C ALA A 169 3.06 30.15 -10.44
N GLN A 170 3.80 30.93 -11.22
CA GLN A 170 3.92 30.73 -12.64
C GLN A 170 4.56 29.37 -12.95
N TRP A 171 5.60 28.97 -12.22
CA TRP A 171 6.25 27.66 -12.39
C TRP A 171 5.32 26.48 -12.06
N ALA A 172 4.53 26.56 -10.98
CA ALA A 172 3.57 25.52 -10.63
C ALA A 172 2.43 25.41 -11.68
N GLY A 173 1.92 26.55 -12.16
CA GLY A 173 0.93 26.60 -13.23
C GLY A 173 1.48 26.08 -14.57
N ASP A 174 2.72 26.46 -14.91
CA ASP A 174 3.42 25.97 -16.10
C ASP A 174 3.70 24.47 -16.02
N LEU A 175 4.07 23.94 -14.84
CA LEU A 175 4.28 22.51 -14.61
C LEU A 175 2.96 21.74 -14.76
N GLU A 176 1.87 22.21 -14.16
CA GLU A 176 0.55 21.59 -14.32
C GLU A 176 0.08 21.62 -15.78
N SER A 177 0.26 22.76 -16.47
CA SER A 177 -0.06 22.90 -17.89
C SER A 177 0.79 21.96 -18.75
N LYS A 178 2.11 21.87 -18.50
CA LYS A 178 3.02 20.97 -19.21
C LYS A 178 2.72 19.50 -18.94
N LEU A 179 2.35 19.14 -17.72
CA LEU A 179 1.93 17.77 -17.38
C LEU A 179 0.62 17.40 -18.08
N LYS A 180 -0.34 18.33 -18.18
CA LYS A 180 -1.60 18.13 -18.91
C LYS A 180 -1.43 18.10 -20.42
N SER A 181 -0.47 18.86 -20.95
CA SER A 181 -0.19 18.94 -22.39
C SER A 181 0.88 17.96 -22.86
N ALA A 182 1.47 17.15 -21.97
CA ALA A 182 2.48 16.17 -22.34
C ALA A 182 1.84 15.10 -23.24
N PRO A 183 2.22 15.02 -24.53
CA PRO A 183 1.50 14.20 -25.51
C PRO A 183 1.74 12.68 -25.36
N ASN A 184 2.43 12.24 -24.30
CA ASN A 184 2.77 10.85 -24.06
C ASN A 184 2.78 10.58 -22.55
N VAL A 185 1.60 10.59 -21.90
CA VAL A 185 1.46 9.76 -20.70
C VAL A 185 1.58 8.32 -21.21
N PRO A 186 2.59 7.53 -20.78
CA PRO A 186 2.73 6.16 -21.24
C PRO A 186 1.39 5.43 -21.06
N LYS A 187 0.91 4.77 -22.13
CA LYS A 187 -0.30 3.94 -22.05
C LYS A 187 -0.10 2.99 -20.88
N LEU A 188 -1.00 3.07 -19.90
CA LEU A 188 -1.08 2.05 -18.87
C LEU A 188 -1.32 0.70 -19.56
N PRO A 189 -0.71 -0.40 -19.07
CA PRO A 189 -1.00 -1.74 -19.58
C PRO A 189 -2.50 -2.01 -19.51
N ASP A 190 -2.99 -3.01 -20.27
CA ASP A 190 -4.41 -3.34 -20.35
C ASP A 190 -5.02 -3.44 -18.94
N VAL A 191 -5.84 -2.46 -18.61
CA VAL A 191 -6.40 -2.33 -17.27
C VAL A 191 -7.55 -3.33 -17.17
N ILE A 192 -7.37 -4.38 -16.38
CA ILE A 192 -8.48 -5.28 -16.01
C ILE A 192 -9.28 -4.55 -14.93
N GLU A 193 -10.11 -3.59 -15.35
CA GLU A 193 -11.08 -2.95 -14.46
C GLU A 193 -12.21 -3.94 -14.16
N THR A 194 -12.11 -4.68 -13.05
CA THR A 194 -13.26 -5.44 -12.55
C THR A 194 -14.25 -4.50 -11.87
N LYS A 195 -15.00 -3.76 -12.69
CA LYS A 195 -15.96 -2.79 -12.15
C LYS A 195 -17.09 -3.48 -11.37
N TYR A 196 -17.51 -4.70 -11.73
CA TYR A 196 -18.64 -5.38 -11.06
C TYR A 196 -18.64 -6.93 -11.18
N GLY A 197 -17.73 -7.63 -10.49
CA GLY A 197 -17.82 -9.09 -10.34
C GLY A 197 -16.70 -9.70 -9.49
N PRO A 198 -16.89 -10.90 -8.92
CA PRO A 198 -15.84 -11.59 -8.20
C PRO A 198 -14.66 -11.85 -9.14
N LEU A 199 -13.50 -11.29 -8.80
CA LEU A 199 -12.24 -11.47 -9.51
C LEU A 199 -11.88 -12.96 -9.50
N LYS A 200 -12.01 -13.63 -10.65
CA LYS A 200 -11.61 -15.03 -10.77
C LYS A 200 -10.11 -15.06 -11.01
N THR A 201 -9.35 -15.59 -10.05
CA THR A 201 -7.88 -15.67 -10.10
C THR A 201 -7.35 -16.30 -11.38
N LYS A 202 -8.10 -17.24 -11.98
CA LYS A 202 -7.72 -17.91 -13.23
C LYS A 202 -7.73 -17.02 -14.48
N ASP A 203 -8.41 -15.87 -14.41
CA ASP A 203 -8.55 -14.96 -15.55
C ASP A 203 -7.46 -13.86 -15.54
N ILE A 204 -6.56 -13.87 -14.55
CA ILE A 204 -5.46 -12.90 -14.42
C ILE A 204 -4.18 -13.45 -15.05
N PRO A 205 -3.56 -12.72 -16.00
CA PRO A 205 -2.33 -13.15 -16.67
C PRO A 205 -1.09 -12.87 -15.81
N PHE A 206 -0.89 -13.64 -14.75
CA PHE A 206 0.21 -13.42 -13.79
C PHE A 206 1.61 -13.53 -14.39
N GLU A 207 1.76 -14.14 -15.56
CA GLU A 207 3.01 -14.27 -16.29
C GLU A 207 3.48 -12.94 -16.91
N GLY A 208 2.58 -11.98 -17.15
CA GLY A 208 2.87 -10.70 -17.78
C GLY A 208 2.60 -9.49 -16.89
N ASP A 209 2.37 -8.35 -17.55
CA ASP A 209 1.94 -7.13 -16.89
C ASP A 209 0.44 -7.16 -16.66
N PHE A 210 -0.01 -6.70 -15.50
CA PHE A 210 -1.43 -6.63 -15.19
C PHE A 210 -1.70 -5.53 -14.17
N VAL A 211 -2.95 -5.07 -14.20
CA VAL A 211 -3.48 -4.09 -13.26
C VAL A 211 -4.79 -4.60 -12.71
N ILE A 212 -4.87 -4.72 -11.39
CA ILE A 212 -6.09 -5.05 -10.65
C ILE A 212 -6.43 -3.84 -9.81
N HIS A 213 -7.62 -3.27 -10.05
CA HIS A 213 -8.18 -2.20 -9.24
C HIS A 213 -9.45 -2.68 -8.55
N THR A 214 -9.47 -2.55 -7.22
CA THR A 214 -10.65 -2.78 -6.38
C THR A 214 -10.94 -1.51 -5.58
N GLU A 215 -12.06 -1.50 -4.85
CA GLU A 215 -12.36 -0.40 -3.92
C GLU A 215 -11.36 -0.31 -2.77
N ARG A 216 -10.73 -1.43 -2.37
CA ARG A 216 -9.84 -1.52 -1.20
C ARG A 216 -8.37 -1.38 -1.54
N TYR A 217 -7.96 -1.83 -2.72
CA TYR A 217 -6.57 -1.86 -3.09
C TYR A 217 -6.38 -1.83 -4.61
N SER A 218 -5.17 -1.46 -5.02
CA SER A 218 -4.69 -1.61 -6.40
C SER A 218 -3.45 -2.50 -6.40
N LEU A 219 -3.43 -3.56 -7.20
CA LEU A 219 -2.25 -4.40 -7.42
C LEU A 219 -1.79 -4.22 -8.86
N ILE A 220 -0.57 -3.75 -9.04
CA ILE A 220 0.03 -3.45 -10.34
C ILE A 220 1.29 -4.30 -10.46
N LYS A 221 1.38 -5.11 -11.50
CA LYS A 221 2.63 -5.78 -11.91
C LYS A 221 2.99 -5.26 -13.30
N ASP A 222 4.22 -4.79 -13.42
CA ASP A 222 4.78 -4.25 -14.65
C ASP A 222 6.29 -4.46 -14.58
N GLU A 223 6.95 -4.66 -15.72
CA GLU A 223 8.39 -4.87 -15.75
C GLU A 223 9.10 -3.55 -16.12
N ASP A 224 10.08 -3.14 -15.30
CA ASP A 224 10.95 -2.02 -15.63
C ASP A 224 11.67 -2.26 -16.98
N SER A 225 12.13 -1.18 -17.62
CA SER A 225 12.90 -1.32 -18.85
C SER A 225 14.23 -2.06 -18.63
N TRP A 226 14.77 -2.73 -19.64
CA TRP A 226 16.01 -3.50 -19.50
C TRP A 226 17.20 -2.70 -18.90
N PRO A 227 17.40 -1.39 -19.19
CA PRO A 227 18.48 -0.63 -18.56
C PRO A 227 18.24 -0.41 -17.06
N GLU A 228 17.00 -0.11 -16.67
CA GLU A 228 16.61 0.06 -15.27
C GLU A 228 16.79 -1.27 -14.51
N GLN A 229 16.39 -2.39 -15.12
CA GLN A 229 16.65 -3.71 -14.57
C GLN A 229 18.14 -3.98 -14.38
N ALA A 230 18.99 -3.62 -15.35
CA ALA A 230 20.43 -3.84 -15.28
C ALA A 230 21.11 -2.98 -14.19
N ILE A 231 20.78 -1.68 -14.13
CA ILE A 231 21.28 -0.75 -13.11
C ILE A 231 20.82 -1.22 -11.73
N GLY A 232 19.52 -1.51 -11.61
CA GLY A 232 18.90 -1.99 -10.40
C GLY A 232 19.48 -3.33 -9.91
N PHE A 233 19.74 -4.26 -10.84
CA PHE A 233 20.41 -5.52 -10.55
C PHE A 233 21.79 -5.27 -9.95
N ALA A 234 22.60 -4.40 -10.57
CA ALA A 234 23.93 -4.04 -10.07
C ALA A 234 23.87 -3.40 -8.67
N GLY A 235 22.92 -2.49 -8.44
CA GLY A 235 22.73 -1.87 -7.12
C GLY A 235 22.29 -2.88 -6.05
N SER A 236 21.50 -3.89 -6.42
CA SER A 236 21.01 -4.91 -5.48
C SER A 236 22.07 -5.93 -5.02
N ILE A 237 23.26 -5.95 -5.63
CA ILE A 237 24.32 -6.94 -5.33
C ILE A 237 24.68 -6.97 -3.84
N SER A 238 24.81 -5.80 -3.20
CA SER A 238 25.13 -5.72 -1.78
C SER A 238 24.11 -6.42 -0.90
N SER A 239 22.81 -6.23 -1.17
CA SER A 239 21.71 -6.85 -0.43
C SER A 239 21.64 -8.35 -0.70
N ARG A 240 21.84 -8.78 -1.95
CA ARG A 240 21.92 -10.21 -2.30
C ARG A 240 23.03 -10.93 -1.56
N ILE A 241 24.21 -10.31 -1.43
CA ILE A 241 25.33 -10.85 -0.67
C ILE A 241 25.00 -10.88 0.82
N PHE A 242 24.47 -9.78 1.36
CA PHE A 242 24.13 -9.67 2.79
C PHE A 242 23.14 -10.74 3.25
N PHE A 243 22.06 -10.97 2.49
CA PHE A 243 21.04 -11.98 2.81
C PHE A 243 21.31 -13.36 2.19
N TRP A 244 22.37 -13.48 1.39
CA TRP A 244 22.72 -14.67 0.62
C TRP A 244 21.52 -15.26 -0.15
N ASP A 245 20.75 -14.40 -0.82
CA ASP A 245 19.55 -14.78 -1.58
C ASP A 245 19.46 -13.98 -2.87
N SER A 246 19.45 -14.69 -4.01
CA SER A 246 19.43 -14.09 -5.34
C SER A 246 18.07 -13.53 -5.75
N ARG A 247 17.00 -13.84 -5.02
CA ARG A 247 15.65 -13.33 -5.29
C ARG A 247 15.48 -11.86 -4.91
N ILE A 248 16.39 -11.32 -4.10
CA ILE A 248 16.40 -9.89 -3.76
C ILE A 248 16.77 -9.07 -4.99
N GLY A 249 15.88 -8.16 -5.37
CA GLY A 249 16.05 -7.31 -6.53
C GLY A 249 15.98 -8.06 -7.86
N HIS A 250 15.47 -9.30 -7.89
CA HIS A 250 15.21 -10.01 -9.15
C HIS A 250 13.88 -9.58 -9.78
N GLY A 251 12.94 -9.18 -8.93
CA GLY A 251 11.53 -9.03 -9.25
C GLY A 251 10.72 -10.20 -8.69
N THR A 252 9.43 -9.97 -8.47
CA THR A 252 8.38 -10.88 -8.09
C THR A 252 7.86 -11.63 -9.31
N ASP A 253 7.83 -12.96 -9.26
CA ASP A 253 7.32 -13.80 -10.34
C ASP A 253 5.79 -13.95 -10.27
N SER A 254 5.22 -14.80 -11.14
CA SER A 254 3.78 -15.08 -11.17
C SER A 254 3.28 -15.74 -9.88
N ARG A 255 4.12 -16.49 -9.18
CA ARG A 255 3.78 -17.15 -7.92
C ARG A 255 3.74 -16.14 -6.78
N GLY A 256 4.75 -15.28 -6.67
CA GLY A 256 4.77 -14.19 -5.69
C GLY A 256 3.61 -13.22 -5.90
N ALA A 257 3.31 -12.87 -7.15
CA ALA A 257 2.16 -12.02 -7.47
C ALA A 257 0.83 -12.65 -7.02
N LYS A 258 0.64 -13.97 -7.20
CA LYS A 258 -0.53 -14.71 -6.68
C LYS A 258 -0.61 -14.69 -5.16
N ARG A 259 0.52 -14.84 -4.46
CA ARG A 259 0.57 -14.79 -2.99
C ARG A 259 0.24 -13.39 -2.46
N VAL A 260 0.74 -12.34 -3.10
CA VAL A 260 0.38 -10.94 -2.79
C VAL A 260 -1.12 -10.70 -3.00
N LEU A 261 -1.68 -11.13 -4.13
CA LEU A 261 -3.12 -11.00 -4.37
C LEU A 261 -3.94 -11.76 -3.31
N ALA A 262 -3.58 -13.01 -3.01
CA ALA A 262 -4.26 -13.80 -2.00
C ALA A 262 -4.21 -13.14 -0.62
N MET A 263 -3.07 -12.55 -0.25
CA MET A 263 -2.92 -11.80 0.99
C MET A 263 -3.83 -10.55 1.01
N LEU A 264 -3.88 -9.76 -0.06
CA LEU A 264 -4.74 -8.57 -0.17
C LEU A 264 -6.24 -8.91 -0.10
N GLU A 265 -6.63 -10.06 -0.67
CA GLU A 265 -8.00 -10.57 -0.59
C GLU A 265 -8.35 -11.07 0.81
N ASN A 266 -7.42 -11.76 1.49
CA ASN A 266 -7.64 -12.33 2.81
C ASN A 266 -7.63 -11.27 3.92
N ASP A 267 -6.80 -10.23 3.81
CA ASP A 267 -6.74 -9.16 4.80
C ASP A 267 -7.68 -8.00 4.45
N LYS A 268 -8.87 -8.03 5.04
CA LYS A 268 -9.92 -7.00 4.87
C LYS A 268 -9.57 -5.65 5.49
N SER A 269 -8.54 -5.58 6.34
CA SER A 269 -8.12 -4.33 6.98
C SER A 269 -7.25 -3.44 6.09
N ILE A 270 -6.83 -3.94 4.93
CA ILE A 270 -6.09 -3.18 3.92
C ILE A 270 -7.09 -2.36 3.11
N ASP A 271 -6.93 -1.03 3.14
CA ASP A 271 -7.80 -0.08 2.46
C ASP A 271 -7.02 1.09 1.83
N GLY A 272 -7.39 1.46 0.60
CA GLY A 272 -6.73 2.46 -0.24
C GLY A 272 -5.25 2.19 -0.54
N LEU A 273 -4.76 0.95 -0.45
CA LEU A 273 -3.35 0.61 -0.66
C LEU A 273 -3.06 0.33 -2.14
N THR A 274 -2.01 0.94 -2.70
CA THR A 274 -1.44 0.49 -3.98
C THR A 274 -0.22 -0.38 -3.72
N VAL A 275 -0.18 -1.58 -4.30
CA VAL A 275 0.99 -2.47 -4.32
C VAL A 275 1.53 -2.53 -5.74
N ARG A 276 2.82 -2.21 -5.91
CA ARG A 276 3.55 -2.34 -7.19
C ARG A 276 4.60 -3.42 -7.10
N LEU A 277 4.58 -4.31 -8.07
CA LEU A 277 5.57 -5.37 -8.24
C LEU A 277 6.42 -5.04 -9.47
N ASN A 278 7.74 -5.11 -9.31
CA ASN A 278 8.76 -5.03 -10.38
C ASN A 278 8.93 -3.69 -11.09
N HIS A 279 8.23 -2.66 -10.64
CA HIS A 279 8.32 -1.37 -11.28
C HIS A 279 8.17 -0.20 -10.31
N ASN A 280 8.72 0.92 -10.76
CA ASN A 280 8.67 2.20 -10.09
C ASN A 280 8.01 3.24 -11.00
N ARG A 281 7.17 4.12 -10.43
CA ARG A 281 6.49 5.18 -11.19
C ARG A 281 6.48 6.49 -10.42
N ALA A 282 7.67 7.00 -10.11
CA ALA A 282 7.86 8.22 -9.31
C ALA A 282 6.97 9.39 -9.73
N LEU A 283 6.93 9.69 -11.04
CA LEU A 283 6.14 10.80 -11.57
C LEU A 283 4.63 10.56 -11.43
N TYR A 284 4.19 9.32 -11.55
CA TYR A 284 2.79 8.96 -11.34
C TYR A 284 2.41 9.08 -9.87
N ASP A 285 3.28 8.68 -8.94
CA ASP A 285 3.01 8.84 -7.50
C ASP A 285 3.01 10.30 -7.07
N LEU A 286 3.92 11.11 -7.60
CA LEU A 286 3.87 12.55 -7.45
C LEU A 286 2.54 13.10 -7.95
N TYR A 287 2.11 12.71 -9.16
CA TYR A 287 0.81 13.11 -9.68
C TYR A 287 -0.34 12.65 -8.77
N ARG A 288 -0.31 11.41 -8.26
CA ARG A 288 -1.38 10.83 -7.44
C ARG A 288 -1.51 11.55 -6.10
N ILE A 289 -0.40 11.87 -5.45
CA ILE A 289 -0.38 12.68 -4.21
C ILE A 289 -1.17 13.99 -4.41
N PHE A 290 -1.11 14.62 -5.60
CA PHE A 290 -1.81 15.87 -5.90
C PHE A 290 -3.18 15.73 -6.56
N SER A 291 -3.54 14.56 -7.09
CA SER A 291 -4.76 14.37 -7.88
C SER A 291 -5.81 13.51 -7.18
N ASP A 292 -5.40 12.49 -6.42
CA ASP A 292 -6.28 11.53 -5.76
C ASP A 292 -7.06 12.17 -4.58
N PRO A 293 -8.41 12.16 -4.59
CA PRO A 293 -9.22 12.69 -3.49
C PRO A 293 -8.94 12.05 -2.12
N ALA A 294 -8.74 10.73 -2.05
CA ALA A 294 -8.51 10.02 -0.80
C ALA A 294 -7.17 10.43 -0.17
N LEU A 295 -6.13 10.62 -1.00
CA LEU A 295 -4.84 11.12 -0.52
C LEU A 295 -4.90 12.60 -0.13
N LYS A 296 -5.68 13.42 -0.84
CA LYS A 296 -5.91 14.83 -0.50
C LYS A 296 -6.57 15.03 0.85
N GLU A 297 -7.53 14.16 1.18
CA GLU A 297 -8.26 14.21 2.44
C GLU A 297 -7.32 13.92 3.63
N ARG A 298 -6.48 12.89 3.49
CA ARG A 298 -5.54 12.45 4.54
C ARG A 298 -4.30 13.32 4.65
N ASN A 299 -3.87 13.92 3.54
CA ASN A 299 -2.66 14.73 3.46
C ASN A 299 -2.98 16.13 2.97
N ASN A 300 -2.86 17.12 3.85
CA ASN A 300 -2.99 18.52 3.46
C ASN A 300 -1.94 18.91 2.41
N TRP A 301 -2.21 19.96 1.63
CA TRP A 301 -1.36 20.34 0.50
C TRP A 301 0.10 20.65 0.91
N LEU A 302 0.31 21.21 2.11
CA LEU A 302 1.63 21.57 2.60
C LEU A 302 2.45 20.31 2.90
N ALA A 303 1.86 19.32 3.57
CA ALA A 303 2.49 18.04 3.81
C ALA A 303 2.85 17.32 2.50
N ARG A 304 1.93 17.35 1.51
CA ARG A 304 2.19 16.79 0.18
C ARG A 304 3.36 17.44 -0.54
N ALA A 305 3.48 18.76 -0.46
CA ALA A 305 4.60 19.48 -1.07
C ALA A 305 5.92 19.29 -0.29
N ALA A 306 5.90 19.43 1.03
CA ALA A 306 7.09 19.46 1.87
C ALA A 306 7.66 18.07 2.19
N ILE A 307 6.79 17.05 2.26
CA ILE A 307 7.15 15.68 2.64
C ILE A 307 6.92 14.74 1.44
N GLY A 308 5.75 14.84 0.81
CA GLY A 308 5.37 13.96 -0.31
C GLY A 308 6.32 14.04 -1.49
N ILE A 309 6.68 15.24 -1.97
CA ILE A 309 7.60 15.39 -3.11
C ILE A 309 9.00 14.82 -2.79
N PRO A 310 9.68 15.24 -1.70
CA PRO A 310 10.99 14.69 -1.38
C PRO A 310 10.98 13.18 -1.14
N MET A 311 9.96 12.64 -0.44
CA MET A 311 9.86 11.21 -0.18
C MET A 311 9.65 10.43 -1.48
N ALA A 312 8.69 10.82 -2.32
CA ALA A 312 8.48 10.16 -3.60
C ALA A 312 9.76 10.17 -4.44
N VAL A 313 10.40 11.33 -4.66
CA VAL A 313 11.64 11.38 -5.44
C VAL A 313 12.75 10.51 -4.83
N LYS A 314 12.98 10.60 -3.51
CA LYS A 314 14.06 9.86 -2.85
C LYS A 314 13.81 8.35 -2.89
N ASP A 315 12.65 7.92 -2.42
CA ASP A 315 12.32 6.51 -2.26
C ASP A 315 12.25 5.82 -3.62
N GLU A 316 11.68 6.50 -4.61
CA GLU A 316 11.52 5.94 -5.94
C GLU A 316 12.88 5.83 -6.68
N LEU A 317 13.72 6.86 -6.62
CA LEU A 317 15.08 6.80 -7.18
C LEU A 317 15.91 5.71 -6.49
N TRP A 318 15.82 5.61 -5.16
CA TRP A 318 16.57 4.60 -4.42
C TRP A 318 16.09 3.19 -4.76
N ALA A 319 14.79 2.98 -4.86
CA ALA A 319 14.23 1.70 -5.24
C ALA A 319 14.57 1.31 -6.68
N GLY A 320 14.53 2.23 -7.63
CA GLY A 320 14.97 1.95 -9.00
C GLY A 320 16.46 1.58 -9.08
N LEU A 321 17.32 2.30 -8.36
CA LEU A 321 18.77 2.07 -8.38
C LEU A 321 19.21 0.80 -7.63
N PHE A 322 18.55 0.46 -6.53
CA PHE A 322 18.97 -0.66 -5.66
C PHE A 322 18.02 -1.85 -5.70
N ARG A 323 16.91 -1.77 -6.45
CA ARG A 323 15.78 -2.71 -6.45
C ARG A 323 15.36 -3.08 -5.02
N GLY A 324 15.27 -2.05 -4.19
CA GLY A 324 14.81 -2.15 -2.81
C GLY A 324 13.29 -2.08 -2.73
N ALA A 325 12.72 -2.73 -1.71
CA ALA A 325 11.33 -2.57 -1.36
C ALA A 325 11.16 -1.32 -0.45
N TYR A 326 10.01 -0.67 -0.53
CA TYR A 326 9.65 0.45 0.35
C TYR A 326 8.14 0.70 0.35
N TYR A 327 7.69 1.41 1.39
CA TYR A 327 6.37 1.99 1.48
C TYR A 327 6.45 3.52 1.54
N ASN A 328 5.71 4.18 0.65
CA ASN A 328 5.54 5.64 0.66
C ASN A 328 4.20 6.00 1.31
N PRO A 329 4.20 6.58 2.54
CA PRO A 329 2.98 6.94 3.26
C PRO A 329 2.18 8.07 2.61
N MET A 330 2.84 8.92 1.82
CA MET A 330 2.20 10.08 1.19
C MET A 330 1.40 9.69 -0.05
N SER A 331 1.86 8.68 -0.79
CA SER A 331 1.12 8.10 -1.91
C SER A 331 0.29 6.87 -1.52
N LYS A 332 0.51 6.25 -0.34
CA LYS A 332 0.02 4.91 0.00
C LYS A 332 0.44 3.84 -1.03
N THR A 333 1.70 3.88 -1.44
CA THR A 333 2.27 2.85 -2.33
C THR A 333 3.24 1.97 -1.57
N ALA A 334 3.04 0.66 -1.60
CA ALA A 334 4.07 -0.33 -1.34
C ALA A 334 4.69 -0.78 -2.66
N VAL A 335 6.01 -0.73 -2.80
CA VAL A 335 6.73 -1.22 -3.96
C VAL A 335 7.65 -2.36 -3.54
N SER A 336 7.65 -3.45 -4.31
CA SER A 336 8.55 -4.58 -4.09
C SER A 336 9.21 -5.04 -5.38
N TYR A 337 10.50 -5.36 -5.24
CA TYR A 337 11.35 -5.94 -6.27
C TYR A 337 11.92 -7.30 -5.84
N ALA A 338 11.37 -7.90 -4.78
CA ALA A 338 11.82 -9.17 -4.25
C ALA A 338 10.72 -10.23 -4.40
N ASP A 339 11.06 -11.41 -4.92
CA ASP A 339 10.21 -12.60 -4.81
C ASP A 339 10.40 -13.29 -3.44
N ILE A 340 10.14 -12.51 -2.38
CA ILE A 340 10.24 -12.92 -0.98
C ILE A 340 9.04 -12.32 -0.25
N ASP A 341 8.12 -13.17 0.20
CA ASP A 341 6.84 -12.76 0.78
C ASP A 341 7.04 -11.91 2.02
N ALA A 342 7.98 -12.26 2.90
CA ALA A 342 8.24 -11.48 4.10
C ALA A 342 8.59 -10.02 3.79
N ILE A 343 9.37 -9.76 2.73
CA ILE A 343 9.76 -8.40 2.34
C ILE A 343 8.56 -7.64 1.76
N THR A 344 7.83 -8.25 0.83
CA THR A 344 6.66 -7.59 0.23
C THR A 344 5.55 -7.36 1.25
N PHE A 345 5.29 -8.32 2.14
CA PHE A 345 4.28 -8.20 3.18
C PHE A 345 4.70 -7.21 4.28
N HIS A 346 6.00 -6.96 4.48
CA HIS A 346 6.48 -5.89 5.35
C HIS A 346 6.07 -4.51 4.82
N GLU A 347 6.26 -4.25 3.53
CA GLU A 347 5.83 -2.97 2.95
C GLU A 347 4.30 -2.80 2.96
N VAL A 348 3.55 -3.89 2.75
CA VAL A 348 2.09 -3.90 2.93
C VAL A 348 1.71 -3.68 4.40
N GLY A 349 2.48 -4.25 5.32
CA GLY A 349 2.34 -4.07 6.76
C GLY A 349 2.49 -2.61 7.19
N HIS A 350 3.38 -1.85 6.55
CA HIS A 350 3.41 -0.39 6.72
C HIS A 350 2.10 0.26 6.26
N GLY A 351 1.58 -0.11 5.09
CA GLY A 351 0.27 0.36 4.61
C GLY A 351 -0.86 0.11 5.61
N LYS A 352 -0.90 -1.09 6.19
CA LYS A 352 -1.86 -1.46 7.23
C LYS A 352 -1.68 -0.64 8.51
N ASP A 353 -0.45 -0.41 8.95
CA ASP A 353 -0.18 0.40 10.14
C ASP A 353 -0.58 1.88 9.95
N PHE A 354 -0.22 2.48 8.81
CA PHE A 354 -0.57 3.88 8.51
C PHE A 354 -2.08 4.10 8.36
N SER A 355 -2.82 3.10 7.89
CA SER A 355 -4.28 3.16 7.74
C SER A 355 -5.02 3.33 9.07
N ARG A 356 -4.37 3.10 10.22
CA ARG A 356 -4.93 3.31 11.56
C ARG A 356 -5.06 4.79 11.96
N PHE A 357 -4.41 5.69 11.23
CA PHE A 357 -4.38 7.12 11.53
C PHE A 357 -5.17 7.90 10.47
N ASP A 358 -5.65 9.10 10.79
CA ASP A 358 -6.35 9.94 9.81
C ASP A 358 -5.41 10.78 8.94
N GLN A 359 -4.18 11.01 9.44
CA GLN A 359 -3.19 11.88 8.83
C GLN A 359 -1.85 11.16 8.66
N ASP A 360 -1.61 10.63 7.45
CA ASP A 360 -0.41 9.83 7.16
C ASP A 360 0.88 10.64 7.39
N TRP A 361 0.86 11.93 7.04
CA TRP A 361 2.03 12.80 7.17
C TRP A 361 2.51 13.03 8.61
N VAL A 362 1.61 13.07 9.61
CA VAL A 362 2.00 13.26 11.02
C VAL A 362 2.77 12.03 11.50
N TYR A 363 2.21 10.85 11.21
CA TYR A 363 2.84 9.60 11.58
C TYR A 363 4.14 9.36 10.79
N SER A 364 4.18 9.78 9.52
CA SER A 364 5.40 9.76 8.71
C SER A 364 6.51 10.64 9.30
N LEU A 365 6.21 11.89 9.68
CA LEU A 365 7.19 12.77 10.31
C LEU A 365 7.71 12.24 11.64
N SER A 366 6.86 11.56 12.41
CA SER A 366 7.27 11.00 13.71
C SER A 366 8.40 9.97 13.57
N ARG A 367 8.58 9.37 12.38
CA ARG A 367 9.71 8.49 12.03
C ARG A 367 11.09 9.16 12.17
N MET A 368 11.15 10.49 12.21
CA MET A 368 12.41 11.20 12.50
C MET A 368 12.88 11.00 13.96
N ILE A 369 11.99 10.55 14.85
CA ILE A 369 12.30 10.22 16.24
C ILE A 369 12.73 8.75 16.29
N PRO A 370 13.99 8.42 16.63
CA PRO A 370 14.51 7.07 16.42
C PRO A 370 13.71 5.94 17.10
N PRO A 371 13.23 6.07 18.35
CA PRO A 371 12.31 5.08 18.94
C PRO A 371 11.03 4.83 18.14
N VAL A 372 10.48 5.86 17.50
CA VAL A 372 9.24 5.76 16.72
C VAL A 372 9.49 5.04 15.39
N MET A 373 10.64 5.29 14.75
CA MET A 373 11.04 4.52 13.57
C MET A 373 11.18 3.04 13.88
N LEU A 374 11.83 2.67 14.99
CA LEU A 374 11.94 1.27 15.41
C LEU A 374 10.55 0.66 15.70
N TYR A 375 9.64 1.42 16.31
CA TYR A 375 8.26 0.96 16.50
C TYR A 375 7.57 0.67 15.16
N GLN A 376 7.66 1.58 14.19
CA GLN A 376 7.05 1.43 12.87
C GLN A 376 7.59 0.21 12.13
N GLU A 377 8.91 0.00 12.14
CA GLU A 377 9.56 -1.16 11.52
C GLU A 377 9.14 -2.48 12.20
N ALA A 378 9.13 -2.51 13.54
CA ALA A 378 8.70 -3.68 14.28
C ALA A 378 7.22 -4.00 14.00
N LYS A 379 6.36 -2.98 13.94
CA LYS A 379 4.93 -3.15 13.72
C LYS A 379 4.62 -3.69 12.33
N ALA A 380 5.27 -3.16 11.30
CA ALA A 380 5.18 -3.68 9.94
C ALA A 380 5.70 -5.13 9.83
N SER A 381 6.81 -5.44 10.51
CA SER A 381 7.37 -6.80 10.53
C SER A 381 6.43 -7.80 11.21
N ILE A 382 5.74 -7.39 12.28
CA ILE A 382 4.74 -8.24 12.96
C ILE A 382 3.56 -8.49 12.02
N TYR A 383 3.04 -7.47 11.33
CA TYR A 383 1.98 -7.65 10.35
C TYR A 383 2.42 -8.56 9.20
N ALA A 384 3.64 -8.42 8.70
CA ALA A 384 4.19 -9.32 7.69
C ALA A 384 4.18 -10.77 8.18
N LYS A 385 4.64 -11.02 9.42
CA LYS A 385 4.63 -12.35 10.03
C LYS A 385 3.21 -12.93 10.16
N GLU A 386 2.23 -12.11 10.52
CA GLU A 386 0.82 -12.52 10.61
C GLU A 386 0.22 -12.85 9.24
N MET A 387 0.71 -12.21 8.16
CA MET A 387 0.28 -12.46 6.78
C MET A 387 0.96 -13.66 6.12
N LEU A 388 2.12 -14.10 6.63
CA LEU A 388 2.84 -15.25 6.10
C LEU A 388 2.10 -16.56 6.41
N ALA A 389 2.17 -17.49 5.46
CA ALA A 389 1.77 -18.87 5.75
C ALA A 389 2.69 -19.44 6.84
N PRO A 390 2.19 -20.34 7.72
CA PRO A 390 2.98 -20.89 8.82
C PRO A 390 4.33 -21.47 8.40
N GLU A 391 4.37 -22.17 7.27
CA GLU A 391 5.56 -22.76 6.65
C GLU A 391 6.56 -21.72 6.12
N GLU A 392 6.13 -20.48 5.89
CA GLU A 392 6.97 -19.37 5.41
C GLU A 392 7.49 -18.46 6.52
N ASN A 393 7.10 -18.71 7.78
CA ASN A 393 7.56 -17.92 8.94
C ASN A 393 9.08 -17.85 9.08
N PHE A 394 9.83 -18.82 8.54
CA PHE A 394 11.29 -18.75 8.53
C PHE A 394 11.81 -17.50 7.78
N GLN A 395 11.06 -16.98 6.79
CA GLN A 395 11.42 -15.79 6.04
C GLN A 395 11.49 -14.55 6.94
N PHE A 396 10.60 -14.43 7.94
CA PHE A 396 10.65 -13.36 8.94
C PHE A 396 12.01 -13.33 9.65
N TYR A 397 12.47 -14.50 10.13
CA TYR A 397 13.74 -14.61 10.85
C TYR A 397 14.95 -14.44 9.93
N ARG A 398 14.83 -14.82 8.65
CA ARG A 398 15.91 -14.72 7.66
C ARG A 398 16.10 -13.31 7.13
N PHE A 399 15.02 -12.56 6.89
CA PHE A 399 15.08 -11.27 6.19
C PHE A 399 14.73 -10.09 7.09
N LEU A 400 13.58 -10.12 7.76
CA LEU A 400 13.08 -8.96 8.51
C LEU A 400 13.83 -8.75 9.82
N LEU A 401 14.15 -9.82 10.56
CA LEU A 401 14.85 -9.68 11.84
C LEU A 401 16.29 -9.12 11.68
N PRO A 402 17.11 -9.59 10.72
CA PRO A 402 18.41 -8.96 10.46
C PRO A 402 18.29 -7.51 9.96
N ALA A 403 17.32 -7.22 9.08
CA ALA A 403 17.05 -5.86 8.63
C ALA A 403 16.71 -4.93 9.80
N PHE A 404 15.83 -5.38 10.71
CA PHE A 404 15.50 -4.68 11.95
C PHE A 404 16.74 -4.41 12.81
N GLY A 405 17.63 -5.39 12.91
CA GLY A 405 18.92 -5.25 13.60
C GLY A 405 19.77 -4.10 13.07
N THR A 406 19.75 -3.85 11.75
CA THR A 406 20.49 -2.70 11.16
C THR A 406 19.92 -1.36 11.64
N TYR A 407 18.60 -1.22 11.69
CA TYR A 407 17.93 -0.01 12.20
C TYR A 407 18.24 0.22 13.68
N LEU A 408 18.25 -0.84 14.49
CA LEU A 408 18.60 -0.76 15.90
C LEU A 408 20.04 -0.28 16.10
N LEU A 409 21.00 -0.85 15.36
CA LEU A 409 22.42 -0.49 15.45
C LEU A 409 22.67 0.96 15.02
N VAL A 410 22.07 1.40 13.91
CA VAL A 410 22.17 2.79 13.43
C VAL A 410 21.58 3.76 14.45
N THR A 411 20.39 3.44 14.97
CA THR A 411 19.71 4.26 15.99
C THR A 411 20.53 4.36 17.28
N TYR A 412 21.07 3.23 17.75
CA TYR A 412 21.93 3.19 18.93
C TYR A 412 23.20 4.03 18.71
N GLY A 413 23.88 3.87 17.58
CA GLY A 413 25.09 4.63 17.25
C GLY A 413 24.83 6.14 17.18
N ALA A 414 23.74 6.55 16.54
CA ALA A 414 23.33 7.96 16.45
C ALA A 414 23.00 8.55 17.83
N THR A 415 22.23 7.81 18.65
CA THR A 415 21.86 8.22 20.01
C THR A 415 23.09 8.35 20.90
N LYS A 416 24.00 7.36 20.87
CA LYS A 416 25.26 7.38 21.62
C LYS A 416 26.10 8.61 21.25
N ARG A 417 26.25 8.92 19.96
CA ARG A 417 26.97 10.13 19.50
C ARG A 417 26.30 11.42 19.96
N PHE A 418 24.97 11.50 19.88
CA PHE A 418 24.22 12.66 20.33
C PHE A 418 24.41 12.91 21.84
N VAL A 419 24.23 11.88 22.67
CA VAL A 419 24.43 11.93 24.12
C VAL A 419 25.86 12.35 24.46
N LYS A 420 26.87 11.73 23.82
CA LYS A 420 28.29 12.05 24.04
C LYS A 420 28.60 13.52 23.76
N ARG A 421 28.09 14.08 22.65
CA ARG A 421 28.35 15.48 22.27
C ARG A 421 27.57 16.49 23.11
N ARG A 422 26.29 16.22 23.41
CA ARG A 422 25.39 17.20 24.04
C ARG A 422 25.40 17.18 25.56
N ILE A 423 25.47 15.98 26.15
CA ILE A 423 25.39 15.82 27.61
C ILE A 423 26.78 15.84 28.23
N LEU A 424 27.73 15.15 27.61
CA LEU A 424 29.08 15.02 28.17
C LEU A 424 30.06 16.09 27.66
N GLY A 425 29.69 16.88 26.65
CA GLY A 425 30.55 17.90 26.05
C GLY A 425 31.79 17.35 25.36
N ILE A 426 31.88 16.03 25.14
CA ILE A 426 33.05 15.39 24.53
C ILE A 426 33.02 15.64 23.02
N ARG A 427 33.97 16.42 22.52
CA ARG A 427 34.16 16.65 21.08
C ARG A 427 34.72 15.39 20.42
N ASP A 428 34.43 15.19 19.12
CA ASP A 428 34.88 13.96 18.43
C ASP A 428 36.41 13.85 18.36
N GLU A 429 37.13 14.98 18.38
CA GLU A 429 38.59 15.03 18.44
C GLU A 429 39.15 14.37 19.72
N GLN A 430 38.38 14.38 20.82
CA GLN A 430 38.75 13.70 22.07
C GLN A 430 38.25 12.26 22.11
N ALA A 431 37.49 11.82 21.10
CA ALA A 431 36.87 10.50 21.06
C ALA A 431 37.70 9.46 20.30
N SER A 432 38.68 9.87 19.49
CA SER A 432 39.60 8.94 18.80
C SER A 432 40.70 8.38 19.71
N ASP A 433 40.94 9.04 20.85
CA ASP A 433 42.01 8.70 21.79
C ASP A 433 41.53 7.78 22.94
N ILE A 434 40.24 7.41 22.94
CA ILE A 434 39.57 6.49 23.89
C ILE A 434 38.93 5.37 23.09
#